data_AF-A0A1B6HWV1-F1
#
_entry.id   AF-A0A1B6HWV1-F1
#
_cell.length_a   1.000
_cell.length_b   1.000
_cell.length_c   1.000
_cell.angle_alpha   90.00
_cell.angle_beta   90.00
_cell.angle_gamma   90.00
#
_symmetry.space_group_name_H-M   'P 1'
#
loop_
_entity.id
_entity.type
_entity.pdbx_description
1 polymer ?
#
loop_
_entity_poly.entity_id
_entity_poly.type
_entity_poly.pdbx_seq_one_letter_code
_entity_poly.pdbx_strand_id
1 'polypeptide(L)'
;HTYCRTMKKNTKLQPPIKRTKNIPTAEPWRKGIFSPDPVTLHEPSYIPLDCTNWSNEKFVELYYDDDILLQFVEKSNQTYVLKTGKSLNLSLREFKVWLGVNFVMSSLQLPQIRMYWDKEWRVAVVADHMSRDRFFK
;
A
#
# COMPACT_ATOMS: atom_id res chain seq x y z
N HIS A 1 39.35 -37.10 -37.45
CA HIS A 1 40.04 -36.29 -36.43
C HIS A 1 39.28 -35.00 -36.23
N THR A 2 38.42 -34.94 -35.22
CA THR A 2 37.51 -33.80 -34.99
C THR A 2 37.67 -33.40 -33.53
N TYR A 3 38.25 -32.22 -33.33
CA TYR A 3 38.69 -31.68 -32.04
C TYR A 3 37.49 -31.19 -31.21
N CYS A 4 37.32 -31.75 -30.01
CA CYS A 4 36.48 -31.18 -28.95
C CYS A 4 37.15 -29.93 -28.38
N ARG A 5 36.53 -28.75 -28.56
CA ARG A 5 37.02 -27.48 -28.02
C ARG A 5 36.24 -27.15 -26.74
N THR A 6 36.83 -27.45 -25.59
CA THR A 6 36.35 -27.00 -24.27
C THR A 6 36.51 -25.49 -24.13
N MET A 7 35.42 -24.74 -24.06
CA MET A 7 35.42 -23.32 -23.68
C MET A 7 35.55 -23.19 -22.16
N LYS A 8 36.79 -23.05 -21.64
CA LYS A 8 37.01 -22.59 -20.25
C LYS A 8 36.69 -21.09 -20.20
N LYS A 9 35.54 -20.72 -19.63
CA LYS A 9 35.22 -19.32 -19.30
C LYS A 9 36.18 -18.86 -18.21
N ASN A 10 37.05 -17.93 -18.56
CA ASN A 10 38.04 -17.34 -17.69
C ASN A 10 37.35 -16.23 -16.88
N THR A 11 36.66 -16.58 -15.80
CA THR A 11 36.01 -15.61 -14.91
C THR A 11 37.09 -14.99 -14.02
N LYS A 12 37.72 -13.90 -14.49
CA LYS A 12 38.54 -13.05 -13.63
C LYS A 12 37.61 -12.42 -12.59
N LEU A 13 37.62 -12.96 -11.36
CA LEU A 13 37.01 -12.35 -10.19
C LEU A 13 37.60 -10.94 -10.03
N GLN A 14 36.76 -9.92 -10.12
CA GLN A 14 37.17 -8.56 -9.76
C GLN A 14 37.48 -8.51 -8.26
N PRO A 15 38.55 -7.82 -7.83
CA PRO A 15 38.81 -7.65 -6.41
C PRO A 15 37.68 -6.86 -5.75
N PRO A 16 37.41 -7.09 -4.45
CA PRO A 16 36.30 -6.44 -3.76
C PRO A 16 36.50 -4.93 -3.74
N ILE A 17 35.46 -4.19 -4.13
CA ILE A 17 35.39 -2.73 -4.02
C ILE A 17 35.59 -2.38 -2.53
N LYS A 18 36.70 -1.71 -2.22
CA LYS A 18 36.94 -1.18 -0.86
C LYS A 18 35.88 -0.12 -0.59
N ARG A 19 35.01 -0.36 0.39
CA ARG A 19 34.07 0.65 0.91
C ARG A 19 34.87 1.82 1.50
N THR A 20 35.03 2.90 0.76
CA THR A 20 35.39 4.20 1.32
C THR A 20 34.22 4.69 2.15
N LYS A 21 34.34 4.58 3.48
CA LYS A 21 33.36 5.10 4.43
C LYS A 21 33.55 6.62 4.58
N ASN A 22 33.09 7.40 3.62
CA ASN A 22 32.91 8.84 3.81
C ASN A 22 31.50 9.23 3.35
N ILE A 23 30.50 8.70 4.04
CA ILE A 23 29.18 9.34 4.08
C ILE A 23 29.28 10.32 5.25
N PRO A 24 28.95 11.62 5.10
CA PRO A 24 28.86 12.53 6.23
C PRO A 24 27.89 11.90 7.23
N THR A 25 28.41 11.51 8.40
CA THR A 25 27.56 11.04 9.50
C THR A 25 26.57 12.14 9.81
N ALA A 26 25.27 11.87 9.66
CA ALA A 26 24.23 12.76 10.12
C ALA A 26 24.54 13.16 11.57
N GLU A 27 24.52 14.46 11.84
CA GLU A 27 24.80 15.02 13.17
C GLU A 27 24.02 14.22 14.23
N PRO A 28 24.67 13.78 15.33
CA PRO A 28 23.99 13.03 16.38
C PRO A 28 22.90 13.90 17.00
N TRP A 29 21.76 13.30 17.35
CA TRP A 29 20.67 13.99 18.03
C TRP A 29 21.19 14.71 19.28
N ARG A 30 21.11 16.05 19.29
CA ARG A 30 21.52 16.87 20.43
C ARG A 30 20.29 17.26 21.24
N LYS A 31 20.38 17.19 22.57
CA LYS A 31 19.41 17.83 23.46
C LYS A 31 19.74 19.32 23.50
N GLY A 32 18.77 20.16 23.18
CA GLY A 32 18.91 21.62 23.19
C GLY A 32 17.56 22.28 23.42
N ILE A 33 17.57 23.55 23.81
CA ILE A 33 16.34 24.35 23.91
C ILE A 33 15.82 24.53 22.48
N PHE A 34 14.59 24.06 22.24
CA PHE A 34 13.93 24.20 20.95
C PHE A 34 13.61 25.68 20.73
N SER A 35 14.43 26.35 19.93
CA SER A 35 14.23 27.73 19.47
C SER A 35 14.15 27.71 17.95
N PRO A 36 13.03 27.23 17.37
CA PRO A 36 12.88 27.23 15.92
C PRO A 36 12.87 28.66 15.42
N ASP A 37 13.55 28.92 14.31
CA ASP A 37 13.27 30.13 13.56
C ASP A 37 11.80 30.06 13.10
N PRO A 38 10.98 31.09 13.34
CA PRO A 38 9.59 31.07 12.91
C PRO A 38 9.56 30.96 11.39
N VAL A 39 9.17 29.79 10.90
CA VAL A 39 8.86 29.59 9.49
C VAL A 39 7.60 30.40 9.19
N THR A 40 7.72 31.41 8.36
CA THR A 40 6.57 32.04 7.73
C THR A 40 5.97 31.04 6.77
N LEU A 41 4.89 30.38 7.19
CA LEU A 41 4.09 29.52 6.33
C LEU A 41 3.42 30.43 5.29
N HIS A 42 3.94 30.46 4.07
CA HIS A 42 3.21 31.06 2.96
C HIS A 42 1.97 30.21 2.71
N GLU A 43 0.80 30.77 2.96
CA GLU A 43 -0.47 30.12 2.66
C GLU A 43 -0.69 30.03 1.14
N PRO A 44 -1.32 28.95 0.64
CA PRO A 44 -1.43 27.61 1.21
C PRO A 44 -0.31 26.69 0.67
N SER A 45 0.08 25.69 1.47
CA SER A 45 0.98 24.60 1.05
C SER A 45 0.34 23.63 0.05
N TYR A 46 -0.88 23.92 -0.40
CA TYR A 46 -1.67 23.11 -1.32
C TYR A 46 -2.28 24.01 -2.39
N ILE A 47 -2.51 23.45 -3.58
CA ILE A 47 -3.20 24.12 -4.66
C ILE A 47 -4.70 24.12 -4.32
N PRO A 48 -5.36 25.29 -4.22
CA PRO A 48 -6.81 25.35 -4.01
C PRO A 48 -7.52 24.66 -5.18
N LEU A 49 -8.21 23.57 -4.89
CA LEU A 49 -9.07 22.87 -5.84
C LEU A 49 -10.52 23.29 -5.58
N ASP A 50 -11.24 23.68 -6.62
CA ASP A 50 -12.68 23.91 -6.51
C ASP A 50 -13.42 22.56 -6.45
N CYS A 51 -13.82 22.19 -5.23
CA CYS A 51 -14.49 20.94 -4.94
C CYS A 51 -15.99 21.09 -4.63
N THR A 52 -16.57 22.27 -4.86
CA THR A 52 -17.98 22.55 -4.49
C THR A 52 -18.99 21.60 -5.14
N ASN A 53 -18.70 21.12 -6.35
CA ASN A 53 -19.58 20.23 -7.12
C ASN A 53 -19.09 18.77 -7.16
N TRP A 54 -18.14 18.38 -6.31
CA TRP A 54 -17.55 17.05 -6.36
C TRP A 54 -18.44 16.01 -5.68
N SER A 55 -18.51 14.83 -6.30
CA SER A 55 -19.06 13.65 -5.63
C SER A 55 -18.08 13.16 -4.54
N ASN A 56 -18.60 12.46 -3.53
CA ASN A 56 -17.77 11.90 -2.46
C ASN A 56 -16.63 11.00 -3.00
N GLU A 57 -16.88 10.30 -4.10
CA GLU A 57 -15.90 9.43 -4.76
C GLU A 57 -14.70 10.21 -5.29
N LYS A 58 -14.90 11.43 -5.79
CA LYS A 58 -13.82 12.29 -6.29
C LYS A 58 -12.81 12.67 -5.22
N PHE A 59 -13.26 12.83 -3.97
CA PHE A 59 -12.35 13.07 -2.87
C PHE A 59 -11.44 11.86 -2.60
N VAL A 60 -11.96 10.63 -2.76
CA VAL A 60 -11.15 9.41 -2.59
C VAL A 60 -10.11 9.28 -3.72
N GLU A 61 -10.51 9.59 -4.95
CA GLU A 61 -9.61 9.58 -6.12
C GLU A 61 -8.42 10.54 -5.97
N LEU A 62 -8.56 11.64 -5.22
CA LEU A 62 -7.46 12.60 -4.99
C LEU A 62 -6.29 11.99 -4.20
N TYR A 63 -6.57 10.98 -3.38
CA TYR A 63 -5.57 10.33 -2.53
C TYR A 63 -5.11 8.97 -3.08
N TYR A 64 -5.97 8.32 -3.87
CA TYR A 64 -5.74 6.96 -4.33
C TYR A 64 -5.81 6.84 -5.85
N ASP A 65 -4.65 6.84 -6.49
CA ASP A 65 -4.52 6.55 -7.91
C ASP A 65 -4.80 5.08 -8.22
N ASP A 66 -5.41 4.81 -9.38
CA ASP A 66 -5.68 3.44 -9.82
C ASP A 66 -4.40 2.59 -9.94
N ASP A 67 -3.27 3.20 -10.27
CA ASP A 67 -1.97 2.52 -10.36
C ASP A 67 -1.49 2.00 -9.01
N ILE A 68 -1.70 2.75 -7.92
CA ILE A 68 -1.33 2.28 -6.58
C ILE A 68 -2.30 1.21 -6.09
N LEU A 69 -3.59 1.34 -6.42
CA LEU A 69 -4.60 0.32 -6.11
C LEU A 69 -4.31 -0.98 -6.85
N LEU A 70 -3.87 -0.92 -8.11
CA LEU A 70 -3.43 -2.08 -8.88
C LEU A 70 -2.23 -2.77 -8.25
N GLN A 71 -1.26 -2.00 -7.75
CA GLN A 71 -0.11 -2.56 -7.01
C GLN A 71 -0.57 -3.29 -5.74
N PHE A 72 -1.50 -2.74 -4.97
CA PHE A 72 -2.06 -3.43 -3.81
C PHE A 72 -2.70 -4.76 -4.18
N VAL A 73 -3.46 -4.81 -5.28
CA VAL A 73 -4.08 -6.04 -5.78
C VAL A 73 -3.02 -7.07 -6.15
N GLU A 74 -2.00 -6.68 -6.93
CA GLU A 74 -0.92 -7.56 -7.36
C GLU A 74 -0.17 -8.15 -6.16
N LYS A 75 0.25 -7.30 -5.21
CA LYS A 75 1.02 -7.72 -4.04
C LYS A 75 0.18 -8.55 -3.06
N SER A 76 -1.11 -8.26 -2.94
CA SER A 76 -2.03 -9.06 -2.11
C SER A 76 -2.21 -10.47 -2.70
N ASN A 77 -2.42 -10.57 -4.01
CA ASN A 77 -2.50 -11.86 -4.71
C ASN A 77 -1.19 -12.66 -4.56
N GLN A 78 -0.03 -12.03 -4.77
CA GLN A 78 1.29 -12.67 -4.59
C GLN A 78 1.47 -13.19 -3.15
N THR A 79 1.17 -12.34 -2.16
CA THR A 79 1.30 -12.70 -0.74
C THR A 79 0.39 -13.86 -0.36
N TYR A 80 -0.85 -13.88 -0.86
CA TYR A 80 -1.79 -14.96 -0.57
C TYR A 80 -1.34 -16.30 -1.18
N VAL A 81 -0.80 -16.27 -2.42
CA VAL A 81 -0.19 -17.45 -3.05
C VAL A 81 1.00 -17.95 -2.23
N LEU A 82 1.86 -17.05 -1.75
CA LEU A 82 3.02 -17.43 -0.93
C LEU A 82 2.63 -18.09 0.40
N LYS A 83 1.54 -17.64 1.03
CA LYS A 83 1.08 -18.15 2.33
C LYS A 83 0.27 -19.45 2.23
N THR A 84 -0.62 -19.54 1.25
CA THR A 84 -1.64 -20.60 1.18
C THR A 84 -1.40 -21.57 0.02
N GLY A 85 -0.56 -21.21 -0.95
CA GLY A 85 -0.35 -21.97 -2.19
C GLY A 85 -1.53 -21.88 -3.17
N LYS A 86 -2.51 -21.01 -2.90
CA LYS A 86 -3.72 -20.82 -3.72
C LYS A 86 -3.79 -19.39 -4.23
N SER A 87 -4.41 -19.17 -5.38
CA SER A 87 -4.67 -17.82 -5.87
C SER A 87 -5.87 -17.19 -5.14
N LEU A 88 -5.72 -15.95 -4.67
CA LEU A 88 -6.82 -15.17 -4.10
C LEU A 88 -7.78 -14.67 -5.20
N ASN A 89 -7.27 -14.52 -6.44
CA ASN A 89 -7.98 -13.95 -7.58
C ASN A 89 -8.65 -12.61 -7.25
N LEU A 90 -7.95 -11.74 -6.52
CA LEU A 90 -8.42 -10.39 -6.20
C LEU A 90 -8.37 -9.54 -7.47
N SER A 91 -9.48 -8.86 -7.78
CA SER A 91 -9.56 -7.88 -8.87
C SER A 91 -9.55 -6.44 -8.35
N LEU A 92 -9.20 -5.46 -9.19
CA LEU A 92 -9.24 -4.05 -8.82
C LEU A 92 -10.63 -3.60 -8.36
N ARG A 93 -11.68 -4.03 -9.08
CA ARG A 93 -13.07 -3.74 -8.72
C ARG A 93 -13.41 -4.29 -7.34
N GLU A 94 -13.06 -5.54 -7.09
CA GLU A 94 -13.32 -6.18 -5.80
C GLU A 94 -12.55 -5.49 -4.66
N PHE A 95 -11.31 -5.08 -4.92
CA PHE A 95 -10.51 -4.33 -3.95
C PHE A 95 -11.12 -2.96 -3.62
N LYS A 96 -11.62 -2.23 -4.62
CA LYS A 96 -12.36 -0.96 -4.39
C LYS A 96 -13.61 -1.18 -3.53
N VAL A 97 -14.35 -2.27 -3.76
CA VAL A 97 -15.50 -2.65 -2.91
C VAL A 97 -15.05 -2.95 -1.48
N TRP A 98 -13.98 -3.74 -1.31
CA TRP A 98 -13.42 -4.04 0.01
C TRP A 98 -13.00 -2.75 0.74
N LEU A 99 -12.37 -1.80 0.05
CA LEU A 99 -11.98 -0.50 0.61
C LEU A 99 -13.20 0.30 1.06
N GLY A 100 -14.23 0.41 0.21
CA GLY A 100 -15.48 1.11 0.55
C GLY A 100 -16.20 0.47 1.73
N VAL A 101 -16.23 -0.87 1.80
CA VAL A 101 -16.75 -1.61 2.95
C VAL A 101 -15.98 -1.25 4.23
N ASN A 102 -14.65 -1.14 4.18
CA ASN A 102 -13.85 -0.70 5.33
C ASN A 102 -14.18 0.72 5.79
N PHE A 103 -14.47 1.65 4.88
CA PHE A 103 -14.91 3.01 5.24
C PHE A 103 -16.29 3.01 5.92
N VAL A 104 -17.22 2.19 5.45
CA VAL A 104 -18.53 2.04 6.10
C VAL A 104 -18.37 1.41 7.49
N MET A 105 -17.53 0.39 7.63
CA MET A 105 -17.28 -0.24 8.94
C MET A 105 -16.53 0.68 9.91
N SER A 106 -15.63 1.54 9.43
CA SER A 106 -14.92 2.49 10.29
C SER A 106 -15.82 3.62 10.79
N SER A 107 -16.89 3.94 10.07
CA SER A 107 -17.89 4.93 10.51
C SER A 107 -18.94 4.34 11.47
N LEU A 108 -19.34 3.08 11.29
CA LEU A 108 -20.34 2.42 12.17
C LEU A 108 -19.73 1.84 13.45
N GLN A 109 -18.49 1.36 13.41
CA GLN A 109 -17.72 0.88 14.57
C GLN A 109 -18.42 -0.17 15.44
N LEU A 110 -19.06 -1.17 14.82
CA LEU A 110 -19.64 -2.29 15.56
C LEU A 110 -18.56 -3.02 16.40
N PRO A 111 -18.90 -3.50 17.62
CA PRO A 111 -17.93 -4.12 18.54
C PRO A 111 -17.20 -5.33 17.95
N GLN A 112 -17.86 -6.08 17.07
CA GLN A 112 -17.27 -7.21 16.39
C GLN A 112 -17.50 -7.09 14.88
N ILE A 113 -16.43 -7.25 14.10
CA ILE A 113 -16.48 -7.17 12.63
C ILE A 113 -17.48 -8.19 12.05
N ARG A 114 -17.68 -9.34 12.69
CA ARG A 114 -18.62 -10.35 12.19
C ARG A 114 -20.09 -9.88 12.22
N MET A 115 -20.43 -8.94 13.09
CA MET A 115 -21.80 -8.42 13.25
C MET A 115 -22.34 -7.74 12.01
N TYR A 116 -21.46 -7.17 11.16
CA TYR A 116 -21.88 -6.56 9.88
C TYR A 116 -22.64 -7.54 8.97
N TRP A 117 -22.43 -8.86 9.14
CA TRP A 117 -23.08 -9.92 8.37
C TRP A 117 -24.08 -10.76 9.18
N ASP A 118 -24.29 -10.46 10.46
CA ASP A 118 -25.25 -11.19 11.31
C ASP A 118 -26.68 -10.80 10.99
N LYS A 119 -27.65 -11.66 11.32
CA LYS A 119 -29.06 -11.43 10.95
C LYS A 119 -29.69 -10.23 11.70
N GLU A 120 -29.31 -10.03 12.96
CA GLU A 120 -29.90 -9.00 13.82
C GLU A 120 -29.29 -7.60 13.57
N TRP A 121 -27.99 -7.55 13.31
CA TRP A 121 -27.23 -6.30 13.15
C TRP A 121 -26.68 -6.13 11.73
N ARG A 122 -27.33 -6.78 10.75
CA ARG A 122 -26.89 -6.76 9.35
C ARG A 122 -26.81 -5.34 8.83
N VAL A 123 -25.64 -4.97 8.31
CA VAL A 123 -25.50 -3.73 7.55
C VAL A 123 -25.59 -4.10 6.08
N ALA A 124 -26.75 -3.85 5.46
CA ALA A 124 -27.04 -4.23 4.08
C ALA A 124 -25.97 -3.73 3.10
N VAL A 125 -25.53 -2.48 3.25
CA VAL A 125 -24.47 -1.87 2.42
C VAL A 125 -23.17 -2.69 2.42
N VAL A 126 -22.81 -3.32 3.55
CA VAL A 126 -21.62 -4.16 3.64
C VAL A 126 -21.92 -5.57 3.12
N ALA A 127 -22.99 -6.16 3.64
CA ALA A 127 -23.26 -7.58 3.47
C ALA A 127 -23.85 -7.96 2.10
N ASP A 128 -24.36 -7.00 1.33
CA ASP A 128 -24.85 -7.19 -0.05
C ASP A 128 -23.72 -7.07 -1.07
N HIS A 129 -22.64 -6.35 -0.74
CA HIS A 129 -21.52 -6.11 -1.65
C HIS A 129 -20.34 -7.06 -1.46
N MET A 130 -20.13 -7.58 -0.25
CA MET A 130 -19.08 -8.55 0.02
C MET A 130 -19.53 -9.57 1.06
N SER A 131 -19.24 -10.86 0.84
CA SER A 131 -19.56 -11.89 1.83
C SER A 131 -18.54 -11.90 2.96
N ARG A 132 -18.98 -12.26 4.17
CA ARG A 132 -18.14 -12.37 5.37
C ARG A 132 -16.89 -13.22 5.11
N ASP A 133 -17.09 -14.41 4.54
CA ASP A 133 -16.01 -15.37 4.34
C ASP A 133 -15.05 -14.92 3.24
N ARG A 134 -15.46 -14.04 2.32
CA ARG A 134 -14.56 -13.41 1.36
C ARG A 134 -13.77 -12.26 1.99
N PHE A 135 -14.39 -11.50 2.89
CA PHE A 135 -13.74 -10.40 3.61
C PHE A 135 -12.56 -10.88 4.48
N PHE A 136 -12.69 -12.05 5.11
CA PHE A 136 -11.65 -12.63 5.98
C PHE A 136 -10.62 -13.54 5.26
N LYS A 137 -10.69 -13.67 3.93
CA LYS A 137 -9.68 -14.39 3.13
C LYS A 137 -8.52 -13.47 2.78
#